data_AF-A0A797M6D8-F1
#
_entry.id   AF-A0A797M6D8-F1
#
_cell.length_a   1.000
_cell.length_b   1.000
_cell.length_c   1.000
_cell.angle_alpha   90.00
_cell.angle_beta   90.00
_cell.angle_gamma   90.00
#
_symmetry.space_group_name_H-M   'P 1'
#
loop_
_entity.id
_entity.type
_entity.pdbx_description
1 polymer ?
#
loop_
_entity_poly.entity_id
_entity_poly.type
_entity_poly.pdbx_seq_one_letter_code
_entity_poly.pdbx_strand_id
1 'polypeptide(L)'
;MCITHVVSFSGGRTSAYLVHLMEEQRKAGNNVCYIFMDTGCEHPLTYRFIREVVKFWDIPLTVLQVDINPELGQPNGYTEWEPKDIQTRMPVLKPFMDMVKKYGTPY
;
A
#
# COMPACT_ATOMS: atom_id res chain seq x y z
N MET A 1 27.24 -2.25 3.33
CA MET A 1 25.86 -2.28 2.81
C MET A 1 25.24 -0.92 3.04
N CYS A 2 24.57 -0.33 2.05
CA CYS A 2 23.76 0.88 2.26
C CYS A 2 22.46 0.46 2.99
N ILE A 3 22.05 1.20 4.03
CA ILE A 3 20.82 0.90 4.78
C ILE A 3 19.62 1.23 3.90
N THR A 4 18.65 0.31 3.84
CA THR A 4 17.37 0.54 3.15
C THR A 4 16.34 1.05 4.15
N HIS A 5 15.76 2.22 3.88
CA HIS A 5 14.64 2.76 4.65
C HIS A 5 13.33 2.37 3.98
N VAL A 6 12.46 1.65 4.69
CA VAL A 6 11.15 1.26 4.19
C VAL A 6 10.07 2.10 4.87
N VAL A 7 9.27 2.79 4.07
CA VAL A 7 8.18 3.67 4.53
C VAL A 7 6.85 3.02 4.19
N SER A 8 6.13 2.60 5.23
CA SER A 8 4.75 2.14 5.11
C SER A 8 3.81 3.36 5.04
N PHE A 9 3.31 3.65 3.84
CA PHE A 9 2.36 4.71 3.59
C PHE A 9 0.94 4.18 3.73
N SER A 10 0.15 4.67 4.70
CA SER A 10 -1.23 4.19 4.93
C SER A 10 -2.31 4.93 4.12
N GLY A 11 -1.93 5.90 3.29
CA GLY A 11 -2.89 6.74 2.56
C GLY A 11 -3.49 7.88 3.39
N GLY A 12 -3.07 8.06 4.65
CA GLY A 12 -3.49 9.19 5.49
C GLY A 12 -2.57 10.40 5.39
N ARG A 13 -3.08 11.59 5.74
CA ARG A 13 -2.34 12.87 5.71
C ARG A 13 -1.00 12.81 6.46
N THR A 14 -0.99 12.27 7.69
CA THR A 14 0.24 12.21 8.51
C THR A 14 1.26 11.24 7.91
N SER A 15 0.81 10.10 7.37
CA SER A 15 1.71 9.18 6.67
C SER A 15 2.26 9.78 5.38
N ALA A 16 1.48 10.61 4.66
CA ALA A 16 1.96 11.34 3.49
C ALA A 16 3.00 12.39 3.86
N TYR A 17 2.87 13.02 5.04
CA TYR A 17 3.91 13.94 5.53
C TYR A 17 5.25 13.22 5.76
N LEU A 18 5.23 12.00 6.31
CA LEU A 18 6.45 11.18 6.42
C LEU A 18 7.02 10.82 5.04
N VAL A 19 6.17 10.45 4.08
CA VAL A 19 6.58 10.20 2.70
C VAL A 19 7.29 11.42 2.10
N HIS A 20 6.73 12.62 2.30
CA HIS A 20 7.35 13.86 1.83
C HIS A 20 8.74 14.08 2.44
N LEU A 21 8.91 13.91 3.75
CA LEU A 21 10.21 14.07 4.43
C LEU A 21 11.24 13.04 3.94
N MET A 22 10.81 11.79 3.74
CA MET A 22 11.67 10.70 3.28
C MET A 22 12.00 10.82 1.79
N GLU A 23 11.17 11.50 1.01
CA GLU A 23 11.46 11.80 -0.39
C GLU A 23 12.58 12.80 -0.56
N GLU A 24 12.68 13.78 0.34
CA GLU A 24 13.84 14.66 0.39
C GLU A 24 15.13 13.88 0.75
N GLN A 25 15.03 12.85 1.60
CA GLN A 25 16.15 11.94 1.88
C GLN A 25 16.52 11.09 0.66
N ARG A 26 15.53 10.59 -0.09
CA ARG A 26 15.75 9.81 -1.31
C ARG A 26 16.45 10.65 -2.38
N LYS A 27 16.03 11.90 -2.57
CA LYS A 27 16.67 12.86 -3.48
C LYS A 27 18.08 13.24 -3.05
N ALA A 28 18.37 13.22 -1.75
CA ALA A 28 19.72 13.38 -1.19
C ALA A 28 20.62 12.13 -1.36
N GLY A 29 20.10 11.03 -1.95
CA GLY A 29 20.87 9.83 -2.28
C GLY A 29 20.69 8.66 -1.31
N ASN A 30 19.82 8.78 -0.31
CA ASN A 30 19.51 7.66 0.58
C ASN A 30 18.61 6.62 -0.13
N ASN A 31 18.78 5.35 0.21
CA ASN A 31 17.94 4.28 -0.33
C ASN A 31 16.60 4.22 0.43
N VAL A 32 15.51 4.65 -0.20
CA VAL A 32 14.18 4.72 0.40
C VAL A 32 13.16 4.02 -0.51
N CYS A 33 12.36 3.12 0.08
CA CYS A 33 11.26 2.41 -0.59
C CYS A 33 9.92 2.77 0.06
N TYR A 34 8.90 3.06 -0.76
CA TYR A 34 7.55 3.37 -0.28
C TYR A 34 6.60 2.22 -0.60
N ILE A 35 5.82 1.81 0.40
CA ILE A 35 4.87 0.71 0.26
C ILE A 35 3.49 1.16 0.75
N PHE A 36 2.46 1.00 -0.08
CA PHE A 36 1.06 1.08 0.32
C PHE A 36 0.44 -0.31 0.27
N MET A 37 -0.18 -0.74 1.37
CA MET A 37 -0.81 -2.07 1.50
C MET A 37 -2.33 -1.90 1.47
N ASP A 38 -2.93 -2.20 0.33
CA ASP A 38 -4.36 -2.02 0.11
C ASP A 38 -5.17 -3.20 0.67
N THR A 39 -6.13 -2.86 1.53
CA THR A 39 -7.11 -3.80 2.09
C THR A 39 -8.21 -4.15 1.07
N GLY A 40 -8.31 -3.40 -0.02
CA GLY A 40 -9.41 -3.43 -0.97
C GLY A 40 -10.69 -2.76 -0.44
N CYS A 41 -10.63 -2.15 0.75
CA CYS A 41 -11.78 -1.55 1.46
C CYS A 41 -11.50 -0.11 1.92
N GLU A 42 -10.48 0.55 1.39
CA GLU A 42 -10.22 1.96 1.74
C GLU A 42 -11.34 2.87 1.22
N HIS A 43 -11.49 4.02 1.88
CA HIS A 43 -12.42 5.03 1.41
C HIS A 43 -12.02 5.53 0.00
N PRO A 44 -12.96 5.77 -0.94
CA PRO A 44 -12.64 6.22 -2.30
C PRO A 44 -11.76 7.48 -2.37
N LEU A 45 -11.92 8.39 -1.41
CA LEU A 45 -11.08 9.59 -1.31
C LEU A 45 -9.65 9.29 -0.86
N THR A 46 -9.41 8.21 -0.11
CA THR A 46 -8.05 7.74 0.23
C THR A 46 -7.31 7.31 -1.03
N TYR A 47 -7.96 6.53 -1.90
CA TYR A 47 -7.36 6.13 -3.18
C TYR A 47 -7.07 7.33 -4.09
N ARG A 48 -8.00 8.28 -4.16
CA ARG A 48 -7.76 9.54 -4.90
C ARG A 48 -6.55 10.29 -4.33
N PHE A 49 -6.50 10.46 -3.02
CA PHE A 49 -5.41 11.15 -2.33
C PHE A 49 -4.06 10.49 -2.59
N ILE A 50 -3.98 9.15 -2.51
CA ILE A 50 -2.74 8.41 -2.83
C ILE A 50 -2.30 8.66 -4.27
N ARG A 51 -3.21 8.58 -5.25
CA ARG A 51 -2.87 8.87 -6.65
C ARG A 51 -2.42 10.31 -6.86
N GLU A 52 -3.02 11.27 -6.17
CA GLU A 52 -2.60 12.67 -6.20
C GLU A 52 -1.21 12.85 -5.59
N VAL A 53 -0.92 12.24 -4.43
CA VAL A 53 0.42 12.22 -3.81
C VAL A 53 1.48 11.67 -4.76
N VAL A 54 1.22 10.50 -5.36
CA VAL A 54 2.12 9.87 -6.34
C VAL A 54 2.34 10.79 -7.54
N LYS A 55 1.27 11.36 -8.09
CA LYS A 55 1.34 12.24 -9.27
C LYS A 55 2.07 13.55 -9.00
N PHE A 56 1.82 14.21 -7.87
CA PHE A 56 2.37 15.54 -7.58
C PHE A 56 3.80 15.49 -7.05
N TRP A 57 4.18 14.44 -6.34
CA TRP A 57 5.53 14.29 -5.80
C TRP A 57 6.42 13.36 -6.61
N ASP A 58 5.88 12.70 -7.64
CA ASP A 58 6.58 11.76 -8.51
C ASP A 58 7.34 10.67 -7.72
N ILE A 59 6.65 10.08 -6.74
CA ILE A 59 7.24 9.08 -5.84
C ILE A 59 7.11 7.66 -6.41
N PRO A 60 8.15 6.82 -6.31
CA PRO A 60 8.07 5.41 -6.69
C PRO A 60 7.36 4.60 -5.60
N LEU A 61 6.02 4.53 -5.69
CA LEU A 61 5.19 3.80 -4.73
C LEU A 61 4.91 2.37 -5.22
N THR A 62 5.28 1.37 -4.41
CA THR A 62 4.84 -0.02 -4.58
C THR A 62 3.49 -0.20 -3.88
N VAL A 63 2.52 -0.79 -4.58
CA VAL A 63 1.21 -1.12 -4.01
C VAL A 63 1.10 -2.63 -3.83
N LEU A 64 0.70 -3.09 -2.65
CA LEU A 64 0.52 -4.51 -2.35
C LEU A 64 -0.94 -4.79 -2.01
N GLN A 65 -1.48 -5.90 -2.51
CA GLN A 65 -2.69 -6.52 -1.96
C GLN A 65 -2.35 -7.91 -1.44
N VAL A 66 -2.90 -8.27 -0.29
CA VAL A 66 -2.74 -9.62 0.25
C VAL A 66 -3.48 -10.63 -0.60
N ASP A 67 -2.81 -11.75 -0.91
CA ASP A 67 -3.44 -12.93 -1.50
C ASP A 67 -3.66 -13.95 -0.40
N ILE A 68 -4.90 -14.01 0.11
CA ILE A 68 -5.24 -14.83 1.27
C ILE A 68 -5.25 -16.30 0.87
N ASN A 69 -4.37 -17.09 1.49
CA ASN A 69 -4.47 -18.55 1.42
C ASN A 69 -5.71 -18.99 2.21
N PRO A 70 -6.69 -19.69 1.64
CA PRO A 70 -7.93 -20.03 2.33
C PRO A 70 -7.75 -20.97 3.54
N GLU A 71 -6.61 -21.69 3.64
CA GLU A 71 -6.35 -22.63 4.73
C GLU A 71 -5.84 -21.91 5.99
N LEU A 72 -6.50 -22.17 7.12
CA LEU A 72 -6.06 -21.69 8.43
C LEU A 72 -4.69 -22.25 8.79
N GLY A 73 -3.85 -21.41 9.39
CA GLY A 73 -2.47 -21.77 9.75
C GLY A 73 -1.46 -21.71 8.60
N GLN A 74 -1.92 -21.55 7.34
CA GLN A 74 -1.03 -21.35 6.21
C GLN A 74 -0.71 -19.87 5.96
N PRO A 75 0.53 -19.54 5.53
CA PRO A 75 0.93 -18.17 5.22
C PRO A 75 0.16 -17.64 3.99
N ASN A 76 -0.10 -16.33 4.00
CA ASN A 76 -0.70 -15.64 2.86
C ASN A 76 0.40 -15.17 1.90
N GLY A 77 0.06 -15.01 0.63
CA GLY A 77 0.89 -14.36 -0.38
C GLY A 77 0.55 -12.88 -0.52
N TYR A 78 1.08 -12.27 -1.58
CA TYR A 78 0.74 -10.91 -1.98
C TYR A 78 0.87 -10.74 -3.49
N THR A 79 0.16 -9.76 -4.02
CA THR A 79 0.27 -9.29 -5.40
C THR A 79 0.80 -7.86 -5.40
N GLU A 80 1.82 -7.61 -6.21
CA GLU A 80 2.34 -6.26 -6.45
C GLU A 80 1.55 -5.57 -7.56
N TRP A 81 1.26 -4.29 -7.35
CA TRP A 81 0.51 -3.43 -8.25
C TRP A 81 1.22 -2.10 -8.43
N GLU A 82 0.90 -1.42 -9.52
CA GLU A 82 1.33 -0.05 -9.74
C GLU A 82 0.28 0.94 -9.22
N PRO A 83 0.66 2.18 -8.84
CA PRO A 83 -0.30 3.20 -8.39
C PRO A 83 -1.41 3.51 -9.39
N LYS A 84 -1.18 3.27 -10.69
CA LYS A 84 -2.19 3.44 -11.76
C LYS A 84 -3.26 2.35 -11.76
N ASP A 85 -2.99 1.20 -11.13
CA ASP A 85 -3.93 0.07 -11.02
C ASP A 85 -4.97 0.29 -9.91
N ILE A 86 -4.74 1.27 -9.02
CA ILE A 86 -5.64 1.63 -7.92
C ILE A 86 -7.00 2.07 -8.46
N GLN A 87 -8.06 1.34 -8.09
CA GLN A 87 -9.45 1.52 -8.53
C GLN A 87 -9.67 1.32 -10.05
N THR A 88 -8.74 0.70 -10.78
CA THR A 88 -8.90 0.39 -12.20
C THR A 88 -8.81 -1.11 -12.46
N ARG A 89 -7.70 -1.74 -12.05
CA ARG A 89 -7.40 -3.15 -12.25
C ARG A 89 -7.40 -3.96 -10.96
N MET A 90 -7.14 -3.29 -9.83
CA MET A 90 -7.11 -3.95 -8.53
C MET A 90 -8.49 -4.47 -8.12
N PRO A 91 -8.60 -5.72 -7.65
CA PRO A 91 -9.85 -6.28 -7.19
C PRO A 91 -10.35 -5.54 -5.93
N VAL A 92 -11.54 -4.96 -6.07
CA VAL A 92 -12.23 -4.23 -4.98
C VAL A 92 -12.82 -5.22 -3.99
N LEU A 93 -12.66 -4.96 -2.69
CA LEU A 93 -13.13 -5.75 -1.54
C LEU A 93 -12.60 -7.20 -1.44
N LYS A 94 -11.99 -7.78 -2.48
CA LYS A 94 -11.51 -9.17 -2.45
C LYS A 94 -10.59 -9.46 -1.26
N PRO A 95 -9.52 -8.68 -0.97
CA PRO A 95 -8.61 -9.01 0.12
C PRO A 95 -9.33 -9.00 1.48
N PHE A 96 -10.19 -8.00 1.71
CA PHE A 96 -11.03 -7.92 2.90
C PHE A 96 -12.00 -9.11 3.02
N MET A 97 -12.72 -9.44 1.96
CA MET A 97 -13.69 -10.54 1.96
C MET A 97 -13.03 -11.90 2.19
N ASP A 98 -11.86 -12.14 1.59
CA ASP A 98 -11.14 -13.40 1.75
C ASP A 98 -10.54 -13.51 3.15
N MET A 99 -10.09 -12.39 3.73
CA MET A 99 -9.69 -12.32 5.15
C MET A 99 -10.87 -12.67 6.07
N VAL A 100 -12.05 -12.09 5.85
CA VAL A 100 -13.27 -12.40 6.64
C VAL A 100 -13.67 -13.86 6.50
N LYS A 101 -13.60 -14.45 5.30
CA LYS A 101 -13.89 -15.89 5.11
C LYS A 101 -12.94 -16.79 5.88
N LYS A 102 -11.64 -16.45 5.92
CA LYS A 102 -10.63 -17.26 6.61
C LYS A 102 -10.69 -17.10 8.12
N TYR A 103 -10.73 -15.87 8.62
CA TYR A 103 -10.54 -15.57 10.05
C TYR A 103 -11.81 -15.17 10.79
N GLY A 104 -12.94 -14.98 10.08
CA GLY A 104 -14.17 -14.43 10.64
C GLY A 104 -14.24 -12.90 10.55
N THR A 105 -15.37 -12.33 10.98
CA THR A 105 -15.58 -10.89 10.99
C THR A 105 -14.77 -10.21 12.10
N PRO A 106 -14.06 -9.10 11.82
CA PRO A 106 -13.49 -8.25 12.86
C PRO A 106 -14.57 -7.81 13.85
N TYR A 107 -14.27 -7.92 15.15
CA TYR A 107 -15.17 -7.57 16.26
C TYR A 107 -15.27 -6.07 16.49
#